data_AF-K0AV32-F1
#
_entry.id   AF-K0AV32-F1
#
_cell.length_a   1.000
_cell.length_b   1.000
_cell.length_c   1.000
_cell.angle_alpha   90.00
_cell.angle_beta   90.00
_cell.angle_gamma   90.00
#
_symmetry.space_group_name_H-M   'P 1'
#
loop_
_entity.id
_entity.type
_entity.pdbx_description
1 polymer ?
#
loop_
_entity_poly.entity_id
_entity_poly.type
_entity_poly.pdbx_seq_one_letter_code
_entity_poly.pdbx_strand_id
1 'polypeptide(L)'
;MACSLPKTFQGGNIRYDLCGYSSGTDVEIRFELSTASHISIGRQDWIMYLDRKQSDGSWLQAGSRTGWISSSSPSDRVFTNVRSGKLRATVEMLDPDNVGFKYMSVEFNH
;
A
#
# COMPACT_ATOMS: atom_id res chain seq x y z
N MET A 1 8.32 -14.60 2.55
CA MET A 1 8.92 -13.29 2.88
C MET A 1 8.10 -12.66 4.00
N ALA A 2 8.75 -12.13 5.03
CA ALA A 2 8.07 -11.51 6.18
C ALA A 2 7.84 -10.02 5.92
N CYS A 3 6.65 -9.52 6.22
CA CYS A 3 6.29 -8.11 6.05
C CYS A 3 7.18 -7.24 6.94
N SER A 4 7.82 -6.23 6.36
CA SER A 4 8.79 -5.41 7.11
C SER A 4 8.12 -4.64 8.26
N LEU A 5 6.90 -4.13 8.08
CA LEU A 5 6.05 -3.55 9.12
C LEU A 5 4.58 -3.47 8.64
N PRO A 6 3.68 -4.42 8.96
CA PRO A 6 2.30 -4.32 8.50
C PRO A 6 1.64 -3.10 9.14
N LYS A 7 1.17 -2.18 8.31
CA LYS A 7 0.27 -1.11 8.77
C LYS A 7 -1.14 -1.59 8.58
N THR A 8 -1.89 -1.55 9.68
CA THR A 8 -3.29 -1.89 9.70
C THR A 8 -4.11 -0.61 9.84
N PHE A 9 -5.05 -0.39 8.92
CA PHE A 9 -6.07 0.64 9.05
C PHE A 9 -7.44 0.00 9.29
N GLN A 10 -8.19 0.51 10.28
CA GLN A 10 -9.54 0.05 10.59
C GLN A 10 -10.56 1.13 10.20
N GLY A 11 -11.31 0.88 9.12
CA GLY A 11 -12.45 1.69 8.69
C GLY A 11 -13.75 1.01 9.06
N GLY A 12 -14.21 1.20 10.30
CA GLY A 12 -15.35 0.46 10.85
C GLY A 12 -15.01 -1.01 11.08
N ASN A 13 -15.77 -1.92 10.46
CA ASN A 13 -15.53 -3.37 10.55
C ASN A 13 -14.56 -3.90 9.49
N ILE A 14 -14.01 -3.02 8.66
CA ILE A 14 -13.06 -3.36 7.61
C ILE A 14 -11.65 -3.07 8.11
N ARG A 15 -10.78 -4.06 7.98
CA ARG A 15 -9.36 -3.94 8.27
C ARG A 15 -8.58 -4.08 6.97
N TYR A 16 -7.68 -3.15 6.71
CA TYR A 16 -6.76 -3.17 5.59
C TYR A 16 -5.35 -3.39 6.11
N ASP A 17 -4.57 -4.22 5.44
CA ASP A 17 -3.17 -4.44 5.75
C ASP A 17 -2.30 -4.01 4.55
N LEU A 18 -1.24 -3.24 4.82
CA LEU A 18 -0.26 -2.79 3.83
C LEU A 18 1.14 -3.22 4.25
N CYS A 19 1.86 -3.83 3.31
CA CYS A 19 3.19 -4.40 3.52
C CYS A 19 4.13 -4.04 2.38
N GLY A 20 5.38 -3.69 2.70
CA GLY A 20 6.46 -3.52 1.73
C GLY A 20 7.54 -4.59 1.89
N TYR A 21 7.99 -5.14 0.75
CA TYR A 21 9.04 -6.13 0.63
C TYR A 21 10.11 -5.63 -0.33
N SER A 22 11.37 -5.87 0.03
CA SER A 22 12.54 -5.59 -0.79
C SER A 22 13.06 -6.91 -1.36
N SER A 23 13.24 -7.00 -2.67
CA SER A 23 13.82 -8.16 -3.36
C SER A 23 14.76 -7.71 -4.47
N GLY A 24 16.06 -7.63 -4.18
CA GLY A 24 17.06 -7.16 -5.14
C GLY A 24 16.86 -5.68 -5.47
N THR A 25 16.62 -5.36 -6.74
CA THR A 25 16.31 -4.01 -7.21
C THR A 25 14.81 -3.70 -7.22
N ASP A 26 13.98 -4.66 -6.82
CA ASP A 26 12.54 -4.56 -6.92
C ASP A 26 11.91 -4.43 -5.54
N VAL A 27 10.80 -3.69 -5.50
CA VAL A 27 10.02 -3.44 -4.29
C VAL A 27 8.60 -3.93 -4.54
N GLU A 28 8.19 -4.92 -3.76
CA GLU A 28 6.84 -5.45 -3.79
C GLU A 28 6.03 -4.85 -2.65
N ILE A 29 4.87 -4.29 -2.97
CA ILE A 29 3.91 -3.78 -2.00
C ILE A 29 2.66 -4.65 -2.07
N ARG A 30 2.29 -5.21 -0.93
CA ARG A 30 1.10 -6.05 -0.75
C ARG A 30 0.03 -5.26 -0.02
N PHE A 31 -1.15 -5.19 -0.63
CA PHE A 31 -2.31 -4.52 -0.08
C PHE A 31 -3.47 -5.52 0.02
N GLU A 32 -3.93 -5.75 1.25
CA GLU A 32 -4.90 -6.81 1.54
C GLU A 32 -6.05 -6.33 2.41
N LEU A 33 -7.18 -7.02 2.28
CA LEU A 33 -8.32 -6.91 3.17
C LEU A 33 -8.23 -8.02 4.22
N SER A 34 -8.13 -7.61 5.47
CA SER A 34 -8.03 -8.47 6.65
C SER A 34 -9.36 -8.49 7.39
N THR A 35 -10.46 -8.70 6.67
CA THR A 35 -11.81 -8.61 7.25
C THR A 35 -12.10 -9.74 8.23
N ALA A 36 -12.92 -9.46 9.24
CA ALA A 36 -13.62 -10.50 9.99
C ALA A 36 -14.71 -11.09 9.10
N SER A 37 -14.40 -12.18 8.39
CA SER A 37 -15.21 -13.26 7.76
C SER A 37 -16.59 -13.01 7.12
N HIS A 38 -17.25 -11.86 7.26
CA HIS A 38 -18.67 -11.66 6.95
C HIS A 38 -19.00 -10.34 6.23
N ILE A 39 -17.98 -9.54 5.87
CA ILE A 39 -18.19 -8.28 5.15
C ILE A 39 -17.71 -8.44 3.72
N SER A 40 -18.68 -8.48 2.80
CA SER A 40 -18.42 -8.40 1.36
C SER A 40 -18.14 -6.94 1.01
N ILE A 41 -16.88 -6.61 0.82
CA ILE A 41 -16.48 -5.34 0.22
C ILE A 41 -16.44 -5.60 -1.29
N GLY A 42 -17.16 -4.77 -2.04
CA GLY A 42 -17.09 -4.76 -3.49
C GLY A 42 -15.68 -4.40 -3.97
N ARG A 43 -15.56 -4.20 -5.29
CA ARG A 43 -14.33 -3.68 -5.86
C ARG A 43 -14.05 -2.27 -5.31
N GLN A 44 -12.90 -2.10 -4.65
CA GLN A 44 -12.42 -0.81 -4.19
C GLN A 44 -11.19 -0.42 -5.01
N ASP A 45 -11.32 0.61 -5.86
CA ASP A 45 -10.19 1.13 -6.62
C ASP A 45 -9.23 1.93 -5.71
N TRP A 46 -7.95 1.98 -6.07
CA TRP A 46 -6.91 2.66 -5.30
C TRP A 46 -5.77 3.17 -6.20
N ILE A 47 -5.03 4.16 -5.69
CA ILE A 47 -3.74 4.63 -6.22
C ILE A 47 -2.67 4.40 -5.15
N MET A 48 -1.52 3.86 -5.54
CA MET A 48 -0.38 3.61 -4.68
C MET A 48 0.80 4.42 -5.15
N TYR A 49 1.44 5.13 -4.24
CA TYR A 49 2.66 5.90 -4.46
C TYR A 49 3.80 5.26 -3.71
N LEU A 50 4.96 5.20 -4.34
CA LEU A 50 6.20 4.84 -3.69
C LEU A 50 7.08 6.08 -3.65
N ASP A 51 7.43 6.53 -2.45
CA ASP A 51 8.35 7.63 -2.21
C ASP A 51 9.67 7.11 -1.67
N ARG A 52 10.75 7.82 -1.96
CA ARG A 52 12.09 7.59 -1.41
C ARG A 52 12.56 8.80 -0.61
N LYS A 53 13.11 8.56 0.58
CA LYS A 53 13.69 9.61 1.41
C LYS A 53 15.01 10.10 0.79
N GLN A 54 15.13 11.41 0.63
CA GLN A 54 16.33 12.09 0.12
C GLN A 54 17.27 12.46 1.27
N SER A 55 18.51 12.85 0.94
CA SER A 55 19.53 13.23 1.91
C SER A 55 19.19 14.50 2.70
N ASP A 56 18.38 15.39 2.13
CA ASP A 56 17.85 16.59 2.80
C ASP A 56 16.64 16.30 3.70
N GLY A 57 16.23 15.03 3.79
CA GLY A 57 15.08 14.59 4.58
C GLY A 57 13.74 14.65 3.85
N SER A 58 13.68 15.21 2.64
CA SER A 58 12.46 15.26 1.81
C SER A 58 12.09 13.88 1.25
N TRP A 59 10.84 13.73 0.83
CA TRP A 59 10.35 12.53 0.15
C TRP A 59 10.14 12.84 -1.33
N LEU A 60 10.73 12.04 -2.21
CA LEU A 60 10.56 12.16 -3.66
C LEU A 60 9.86 10.91 -4.20
N GLN A 61 8.83 11.10 -5.02
CA GLN A 61 8.11 10.00 -5.64
C GLN A 61 9.02 9.20 -6.58
N ALA A 62 9.19 7.92 -6.28
CA ALA A 62 9.88 6.93 -7.11
C ALA A 62 8.93 6.31 -8.16
N GLY A 63 7.63 6.29 -7.90
CA GLY A 63 6.63 5.87 -8.88
C GLY A 63 5.22 5.81 -8.31
N SER A 64 4.24 5.57 -9.19
CA SER A 64 2.87 5.28 -8.79
C SER A 64 2.29 4.11 -9.58
N ARG A 65 1.27 3.47 -8.99
CA ARG A 65 0.49 2.38 -9.59
C ARG A 65 -0.98 2.57 -9.22
N THR A 66 -1.87 2.02 -10.03
CA THR A 66 -3.29 1.94 -9.73
C THR A 66 -3.74 0.49 -9.68
N GLY A 67 -4.89 0.26 -9.08
CA GLY A 67 -5.49 -1.05 -9.03
C GLY A 67 -6.79 -1.05 -8.27
N TRP A 68 -7.21 -2.25 -7.89
CA TRP A 68 -8.41 -2.47 -7.11
C TRP A 68 -8.20 -3.62 -6.14
N ILE A 69 -8.99 -3.65 -5.07
CA ILE A 69 -8.98 -4.71 -4.06
C ILE A 69 -10.40 -5.17 -3.77
N SER A 70 -10.58 -6.45 -3.45
CA SER A 70 -11.86 -6.99 -2.97
C SER A 70 -11.60 -8.07 -1.92
N SER A 71 -12.63 -8.50 -1.20
CA SER A 71 -12.51 -9.56 -0.17
C SER A 71 -11.96 -10.88 -0.72
N SER A 72 -12.06 -11.12 -2.03
CA SER A 72 -11.59 -12.33 -2.70
C SER A 72 -10.32 -12.12 -3.54
N SER A 73 -9.77 -10.90 -3.60
CA SER A 73 -8.64 -10.57 -4.46
C SER A 73 -7.73 -9.54 -3.78
N PRO A 74 -6.64 -9.97 -3.13
CA PRO A 74 -5.59 -9.06 -2.69
C PRO A 74 -4.95 -8.36 -3.90
N SER A 75 -4.29 -7.23 -3.64
CA SER A 75 -3.75 -6.37 -4.70
C SER A 75 -2.28 -6.05 -4.49
N ASP A 76 -1.43 -6.93 -5.01
CA ASP A 76 0.02 -6.80 -4.92
C ASP A 76 0.57 -6.01 -6.11
N ARG A 77 1.60 -5.20 -5.89
CA ARG A 77 2.29 -4.44 -6.94
C ARG A 77 3.79 -4.47 -6.77
N VAL A 78 4.47 -4.59 -7.91
CA VAL A 78 5.92 -4.49 -7.97
C VAL A 78 6.33 -3.17 -8.62
N PHE A 79 7.24 -2.47 -7.95
CA PHE A 79 8.02 -1.36 -8.49
C PHE A 79 9.41 -1.90 -8.82
N THR A 80 9.78 -1.84 -10.09
CA THR A 80 11.06 -2.37 -10.57
C THR A 80 12.14 -1.30 -10.59
N ASN A 81 13.41 -1.70 -10.45
CA ASN A 81 14.57 -0.79 -10.51
C ASN A 81 14.51 0.35 -9.49
N VAL A 82 14.02 0.06 -8.29
CA VAL A 82 14.01 1.01 -7.17
C VAL A 82 15.40 1.07 -6.58
N ARG A 83 15.88 2.29 -6.29
CA ARG A 83 17.17 2.48 -5.60
C ARG A 83 17.02 2.18 -4.12
N SER A 84 18.02 1.52 -3.55
CA SER A 84 18.10 1.23 -2.11
C SER A 84 17.95 2.48 -1.26
N GLY A 85 17.42 2.31 -0.05
CA GLY A 85 17.24 3.38 0.92
C GLY A 85 15.92 3.29 1.70
N LYS A 86 15.58 4.36 2.41
CA LYS A 86 14.32 4.43 3.14
C LYS A 86 13.18 4.78 2.18
N LEU A 87 12.18 3.91 2.12
CA LEU A 87 11.01 4.03 1.26
C LEU A 87 9.74 4.26 2.10
N ARG A 88 8.73 4.84 1.44
CA ARG A 88 7.38 4.97 1.95
C ARG A 88 6.41 4.59 0.84
N ALA A 89 5.58 3.57 1.09
CA ALA A 89 4.47 3.26 0.23
C ALA A 89 3.20 3.88 0.82
N THR A 90 2.43 4.62 0.01
CA THR A 90 1.16 5.23 0.39
C THR A 90 0.08 4.71 -0.54
N VAL A 91 -1.00 4.16 0.00
CA VAL A 91 -2.19 3.78 -0.76
C VAL A 91 -3.31 4.77 -0.44
N GLU A 92 -3.89 5.35 -1.48
CA GLU A 92 -5.10 6.17 -1.45
C GLU A 92 -6.25 5.37 -2.04
N MET A 93 -7.28 5.12 -1.25
CA MET A 93 -8.51 4.49 -1.72
C MET A 93 -9.37 5.52 -2.47
N LEU A 94 -9.79 5.17 -3.68
CA LEU A 94 -10.68 5.98 -4.50
C LEU A 94 -12.12 5.63 -4.14
N ASP A 95 -12.68 6.33 -3.15
CA ASP A 95 -14.08 6.15 -2.77
C ASP A 95 -14.98 6.83 -3.83
N PRO A 96 -15.81 6.08 -4.59
CA PRO A 96 -16.75 6.67 -5.54
C PRO A 96 -17.80 7.56 -4.85
N ASP A 97 -18.07 7.33 -3.56
CA ASP A 97 -19.09 8.04 -2.78
C ASP A 97 -18.52 9.24 -2.01
N ASN A 98 -17.22 9.55 -2.16
CA ASN A 98 -16.55 10.71 -1.53
C ASN A 98 -16.69 10.77 0.01
N VAL A 99 -16.92 9.64 0.69
CA VAL A 99 -17.06 9.59 2.15
C VAL A 99 -15.68 9.47 2.81
N GLY A 100 -14.84 10.47 2.56
CA GLY A 100 -13.52 10.65 3.19
C GLY A 100 -12.40 9.86 2.51
N PHE A 101 -11.31 10.58 2.18
CA PHE A 101 -10.09 9.96 1.68
C PHE A 101 -9.50 9.02 2.74
N LYS A 102 -9.56 7.71 2.50
CA LYS A 102 -8.84 6.74 3.30
C LYS A 102 -7.48 6.51 2.66
N TYR A 103 -6.43 6.99 3.32
CA TYR A 103 -5.06 6.67 2.93
C TYR A 103 -4.37 5.88 4.03
N MET A 104 -3.43 5.03 3.63
CA MET A 104 -2.57 4.26 4.52
C MET A 104 -1.15 4.31 3.99
N SER A 105 -0.17 4.47 4.87
CA SER A 105 1.23 4.46 4.48
C SER A 105 2.09 3.57 5.38
N VAL A 106 3.08 2.95 4.78
CA VAL A 106 4.10 2.14 5.45
C VAL A 106 5.49 2.62 5.04
N GLU A 107 6.37 2.78 6.02
CA GLU A 107 7.78 3.07 5.78
C GLU A 107 8.62 1.82 6.02
N PHE A 108 9.61 1.58 5.16
CA PHE A 108 10.49 0.42 5.24
C PHE A 108 11.83 0.72 4.58
N ASN A 109 12.81 -0.17 4.78
CA ASN A 109 14.11 -0.08 4.13
C ASN A 109 14.14 -1.03 2.93
N HIS A 110 14.68 -0.55 1.81
CA HIS A 110 14.96 -1.31 0.60
C HIS A 110 16.46 -1.52 0.42
#